data_AF-A0A957FGI5-F1
#
_entry.id   AF-A0A957FGI5-F1
#
_cell.length_a   1.000
_cell.length_b   1.000
_cell.length_c   1.000
_cell.angle_alpha   90.00
_cell.angle_beta   90.00
_cell.angle_gamma   90.00
#
_symmetry.space_group_name_H-M   'P 1'
#
loop_
_entity.id
_entity.type
_entity.pdbx_description
1 polymer ?
#
loop_
_entity_poly.entity_id
_entity_poly.type
_entity_poly.pdbx_seq_one_letter_code
_entity_poly.pdbx_strand_id
1 'polypeptide(L)' 'MKRYELEDKEKKVLQTLAQRGAMSPSQVSAATWLLPGETMSVLKVLSNEGFVLMRNDTNSPDGLLVAITTEARLFIGRAL' A
#
# COMPACT_ATOMS: atom_id res chain seq x y z
N MET A 1 3.23 18.02 -5.48
CA MET A 1 1.77 18.23 -5.54
C MET A 1 1.13 17.12 -4.73
N LYS A 2 0.28 17.42 -3.73
CA LYS A 2 -0.54 16.39 -3.08
C LYS A 2 -1.72 16.09 -4.01
N ARG A 3 -1.81 14.87 -4.52
CA ARG A 3 -2.97 14.39 -5.27
C ARG A 3 -4.12 14.31 -4.28
N TYR A 4 -5.19 15.09 -4.51
CA TYR A 4 -6.31 15.19 -3.57
C TYR A 4 -7.27 14.00 -3.65
N GLU A 5 -7.14 13.15 -4.67
CA GLU A 5 -8.04 12.02 -4.91
C GLU A 5 -7.24 10.76 -5.24
N LEU A 6 -7.42 9.73 -4.42
CA LEU A 6 -6.85 8.41 -4.63
C LEU A 6 -7.63 7.68 -5.74
N GLU A 7 -6.91 7.01 -6.62
CA GLU A 7 -7.49 6.06 -7.57
C GLU A 7 -8.06 4.83 -6.85
N ASP A 8 -9.01 4.12 -7.46
CA ASP A 8 -9.67 2.97 -6.83
C ASP A 8 -8.68 1.86 -6.44
N LYS A 9 -7.65 1.64 -7.27
CA LYS A 9 -6.58 0.68 -6.95
C LYS A 9 -5.73 1.11 -5.76
N GLU A 10 -5.45 2.40 -5.63
CA GLU A 10 -4.72 2.97 -4.49
C GLU A 10 -5.54 2.80 -3.21
N LYS A 11 -6.84 3.14 -3.25
CA LYS A 11 -7.79 2.91 -2.15
C LYS A 11 -7.82 1.43 -1.76
N LYS A 12 -7.93 0.52 -2.73
CA LYS A 12 -7.97 -0.93 -2.49
C LYS A 12 -6.70 -1.44 -1.81
N VAL A 13 -5.52 -0.97 -2.24
CA VAL A 13 -4.24 -1.29 -1.59
C VAL A 13 -4.22 -0.79 -0.15
N LEU A 14 -4.59 0.47 0.10
CA LEU A 14 -4.59 1.04 1.45
C LEU A 14 -5.60 0.33 2.38
N GLN A 15 -6.80 0.03 1.90
CA GLN A 15 -7.80 -0.74 2.65
C GLN A 15 -7.28 -2.13 3.00
N THR A 16 -6.63 -2.81 2.05
CA THR A 16 -6.04 -4.14 2.27
C THR A 16 -4.97 -4.09 3.36
N LEU A 17 -4.03 -3.14 3.28
CA LEU A 17 -2.98 -2.97 4.29
C LEU A 17 -3.54 -2.54 5.65
N ALA A 18 -4.62 -1.76 5.66
CA ALA A 18 -5.28 -1.35 6.90
C ALA A 18 -5.91 -2.55 7.63
N GLN A 19 -6.54 -3.45 6.88
CA GLN A 19 -7.22 -4.64 7.41
C GLN A 19 -6.25 -5.77 7.78
N ARG A 20 -5.23 -6.02 6.95
CA ARG A 20 -4.34 -7.18 7.08
C ARG A 20 -3.01 -6.89 7.76
N GLY A 21 -2.66 -5.62 7.93
CA GLY A 21 -1.37 -5.22 8.47
C GLY A 21 -0.28 -5.15 7.40
N ALA A 22 0.97 -5.21 7.84
CA ALA A 22 2.12 -5.11 6.96
C ALA A 22 2.24 -6.38 6.08
N MET A 23 2.51 -6.18 4.79
CA MET A 23 2.52 -7.24 3.78
C MET A 23 3.68 -7.05 2.82
N SER A 24 4.17 -8.13 2.25
CA SER A 24 5.11 -8.09 1.12
C SER A 24 4.40 -7.64 -0.17
N PRO A 25 5.11 -7.04 -1.15
CA PRO A 25 4.53 -6.66 -2.44
C PRO A 25 3.75 -7.78 -3.16
N SER A 26 4.26 -9.01 -3.15
CA SER A 26 3.59 -10.17 -3.73
C SER A 26 2.28 -10.51 -3.01
N GLN A 27 2.26 -10.42 -1.68
CA GLN A 27 1.04 -10.60 -0.90
C GLN A 27 0.02 -9.50 -1.17
N VAL A 28 0.46 -8.24 -1.33
CA VAL A 28 -0.42 -7.12 -1.71
C VAL A 28 -1.02 -7.38 -3.10
N SER A 29 -0.20 -7.78 -4.08
CA SER A 29 -0.64 -8.15 -5.43
C SER A 29 -1.72 -9.23 -5.38
N ALA A 30 -1.46 -10.32 -4.64
CA ALA A 30 -2.40 -11.42 -4.49
C ALA A 30 -3.73 -11.00 -3.81
N ALA A 31 -3.67 -10.17 -2.77
CA ALA A 31 -4.86 -9.74 -2.03
C ALA A 31 -5.71 -8.70 -2.81
N THR A 32 -5.07 -7.90 -3.66
CA THR A 32 -5.72 -6.82 -4.41
C THR A 32 -6.07 -7.20 -5.85
N TRP A 33 -5.61 -8.35 -6.33
CA TRP A 33 -5.74 -8.81 -7.73
C TRP A 33 -5.08 -7.86 -8.73
N LEU A 34 -4.06 -7.12 -8.30
CA LEU A 34 -3.24 -6.28 -9.17
C LEU A 34 -2.08 -7.10 -9.71
N LEU A 35 -1.65 -6.82 -10.94
CA LEU A 35 -0.46 -7.44 -11.51
C LEU A 35 0.79 -7.05 -10.69
N PRO A 36 1.84 -7.89 -10.60
CA PRO A 36 3.02 -7.57 -9.79
C PRO A 36 3.69 -6.24 -10.15
N GLY A 37 3.84 -5.94 -11.45
CA GLY A 37 4.42 -4.68 -11.93
C GLY A 37 3.54 -3.46 -11.62
N GLU A 38 2.22 -3.62 -11.73
CA GLU A 38 1.26 -2.58 -11.36
C GLU A 38 1.26 -2.33 -9.86
N THR A 39 1.26 -3.41 -9.07
CA THR A 39 1.34 -3.35 -7.60
C THR A 39 2.57 -2.56 -7.18
N MET A 40 3.74 -2.86 -7.74
CA MET A 40 4.96 -2.13 -7.43
C MET A 40 4.87 -0.64 -7.81
N SER A 41 4.20 -0.32 -8.91
CA SER A 41 4.00 1.06 -9.36
C SER A 41 3.09 1.83 -8.39
N VAL A 42 1.97 1.24 -7.99
CA VAL A 42 1.04 1.80 -7.00
C VAL A 42 1.72 1.98 -5.64
N LEU A 43 2.47 0.99 -5.17
CA LEU A 43 3.20 1.06 -3.90
C LEU A 43 4.22 2.20 -3.88
N LYS A 44 4.94 2.41 -4.99
CA LYS A 44 5.88 3.53 -5.11
C LYS A 44 5.17 4.89 -5.07
N VAL A 45 4.05 5.03 -5.77
CA VAL A 45 3.23 6.26 -5.74
C VAL A 45 2.76 6.53 -4.31
N LEU A 46 2.12 5.55 -3.67
CA LEU A 46 1.65 5.67 -2.29
C LEU A 46 2.78 5.96 -1.30
N SER A 47 3.98 5.39 -1.51
CA SER A 47 5.14 5.65 -0.66
C SER A 47 5.66 7.07 -0.84
N ASN A 48 5.74 7.56 -2.09
CA ASN A 48 6.17 8.93 -2.38
C ASN A 48 5.18 9.97 -1.80
N GLU A 49 3.90 9.62 -1.73
CA GLU A 49 2.86 10.47 -1.15
C GLU A 49 2.73 10.32 0.38
N GLY A 50 3.49 9.40 0.99
CA GLY A 50 3.52 9.20 2.45
C GLY A 50 2.36 8.35 2.99
N PHE A 51 1.61 7.67 2.12
CA PHE A 51 0.52 6.80 2.56
C PHE A 51 1.00 5.43 3.04
N VAL A 52 2.13 4.96 2.52
CA VAL A 52 2.76 3.70 2.95
C VAL A 52 4.24 3.88 3.22
N LEU A 53 4.78 3.00 4.04
CA LEU A 53 6.21 2.82 4.25
C LEU A 53 6.64 1.51 3.61
N MET A 54 7.69 1.57 2.79
CA MET A 54 8.36 0.40 2.24
C MET A 54 9.70 0.25 2.94
N ARG A 55 9.98 -0.94 3.49
CA ARG A 55 11.26 -1.24 4.16
C ARG A 55 11.79 -2.58 3.70
N ASN A 56 13.11 -2.65 3.52
CA ASN A 56 13.77 -3.93 3.27
C ASN A 56 13.59 -4.82 4.49
N ASP A 57 13.20 -6.07 4.25
CA ASP A 57 13.00 -7.09 5.29
C ASP A 57 13.39 -8.45 4.73
N THR A 58 14.46 -9.02 5.27
CA THR A 58 15.00 -10.33 4.84
C THR A 58 14.07 -11.50 5.15
N ASN A 59 13.09 -11.31 6.03
CA ASN A 59 12.10 -12.32 6.38
C ASN A 59 10.83 -12.22 5.51
N SER A 60 10.72 -11.18 4.69
CA SER A 60 9.65 -11.04 3.70
C SER A 60 9.98 -11.88 2.45
N PRO A 61 8.99 -12.55 1.83
CA PRO A 61 9.18 -13.29 0.57
C PRO A 61 9.85 -12.49 -0.56
N ASP A 62 9.60 -11.18 -0.59
CA ASP A 62 10.12 -10.29 -1.64
C ASP A 62 11.36 -9.49 -1.18
N GLY A 63 11.88 -9.75 0.03
CA GLY A 63 12.92 -8.93 0.64
C GLY A 63 12.44 -7.53 1.05
N LEU A 64 11.13 -7.28 0.99
CA LEU A 64 10.50 -5.98 1.21
C LEU A 64 9.17 -6.13 1.95
N LEU A 65 8.94 -5.27 2.94
CA LEU A 65 7.69 -5.17 3.67
C LEU A 65 7.06 -3.79 3.45
N VAL A 66 5.75 -3.78 3.27
CA VAL A 66 4.93 -2.59 3.07
C VAL A 66 3.96 -2.46 4.23
N ALA A 67 3.91 -1.28 4.85
CA ALA A 67 2.94 -0.97 5.91
C ALA A 67 2.25 0.36 5.62
N ILE A 68 0.95 0.46 5.93
CA ILE A 68 0.21 1.71 5.87
C ILE A 68 0.62 2.65 7.01
N THR A 69 0.75 3.95 6.75
CA THR A 69 1.05 4.97 7.77
C THR A 69 -0.16 5.28 8.65
N THR A 70 0.08 5.87 9.82
CA THR A 70 -1.00 6.31 10.72
C THR A 70 -1.86 7.38 10.05
N GLU A 71 -1.24 8.31 9.34
CA GLU A 71 -1.90 9.38 8.61
C GLU A 71 -2.80 8.82 7.51
N ALA A 72 -2.33 7.82 6.77
CA ALA A 72 -3.12 7.12 5.77
C ALA A 72 -4.32 6.38 6.35
N ARG A 73 -4.14 5.70 7.51
CA ARG A 73 -5.24 5.03 8.22
C ARG A 73 -6.33 6.04 8.60
N LEU A 74 -5.96 7.22 9.10
CA LEU A 74 -6.91 8.28 9.43
C LEU A 74 -7.60 8.84 8.19
N PHE A 75 -6.87 8.97 7.08
CA PHE A 75 -7.42 9.45 5.81
C PHE A 75 -8.51 8.51 5.27
N ILE A 76 -8.22 7.20 5.17
CA ILE A 76 -9.20 6.24 4.65
C ILE A 76 -10.33 5.96 5.63
N GLY A 77 -10.10 6.06 6.94
CA GLY A 77 -11.14 5.88 7.95
C GLY A 77 -12.18 7.00 8.01
N ARG A 78 -11.87 8.18 7.43
CA ARG A 78 -12.82 9.28 7.22
C ARG A 78 -13.55 9.20 5.87
N ALA A 79 -13.09 8.33 4.97
CA ALA A 79 -13.63 8.16 3.62
C ALA A 79 -14.59 6.96 3.49
N LEU A 80 -14.84 6.25 4.59
CA LEU A 80 -15.86 5.20 4.76
C LEU A 80 -17.01 5.75 5.60
#